data_AF-A0A3A4VGX5-F1
#
_entry.id   AF-A0A3A4VGX5-F1
#
_cell.length_a   1.000
_cell.length_b   1.000
_cell.length_c   1.000
_cell.angle_alpha   90.00
_cell.angle_beta   90.00
_cell.angle_gamma   90.00
#
_symmetry.space_group_name_H-M   'P 1'
#
loop_
_entity.id
_entity.type
_entity.pdbx_description
1 polymer ?
#
loop_
_entity_poly.entity_id
_entity_poly.type
_entity_poly.pdbx_seq_one_letter_code
_entity_poly.pdbx_strand_id
1 'polypeptide(L)'
;MPIFDLFASFLLLFAPISPVSLFGLPGEVELSSRTISLEKRYAVKSVNDVFKDNMLLNLAYMRNEVKKTSDIDWNKIRKPFHYGLELNPDETFAYSQDVLPEYKSKINKTTNAHFNSQEGFKSDGYLVGDGVCHLASIIYWAAKDAGLDTLAPTNHDFAAIPEIPKEYGVSIYYMPGQEGSNARQNLYINNNTGEKVIFKFDFDGENLKVTVKSSRKTAFKA
;
A
#
# COMPACT_ATOMS: atom_id res chain seq x y z
N MET A 1 63.46 50.40 -19.67
CA MET A 1 63.16 48.96 -19.48
C MET A 1 62.55 48.78 -18.10
N PRO A 2 61.21 48.70 -17.98
CA PRO A 2 60.56 48.39 -16.71
C PRO A 2 60.04 46.95 -16.68
N ILE A 3 60.51 46.26 -15.65
CA ILE A 3 59.88 45.25 -14.78
C ILE A 3 58.42 44.89 -15.14
N PHE A 4 58.22 43.64 -15.56
CA PHE A 4 56.94 42.93 -15.47
C PHE A 4 57.00 42.01 -14.26
N ASP A 5 56.33 42.37 -13.17
CA ASP A 5 56.04 41.43 -12.08
C ASP A 5 54.53 41.11 -12.08
N LEU A 6 54.28 39.82 -12.23
CA LEU A 6 53.01 39.17 -12.48
C LEU A 6 52.34 38.87 -11.13
N PHE A 7 51.36 39.67 -10.71
CA PHE A 7 50.49 39.30 -9.58
C PHE A 7 49.43 38.29 -10.04
N ALA A 8 49.64 37.02 -9.72
CA ALA A 8 48.62 35.99 -9.83
C ALA A 8 47.64 36.10 -8.64
N SER A 9 46.47 36.71 -8.86
CA SER A 9 45.35 36.67 -7.91
C SER A 9 44.76 35.26 -7.87
N PHE A 10 44.95 34.57 -6.76
CA PHE A 10 44.32 33.28 -6.47
C PHE A 10 42.90 33.54 -5.95
N LEU A 11 41.91 33.52 -6.84
CA LEU A 11 40.49 33.56 -6.46
C LEU A 11 40.08 32.18 -5.92
N LEU A 12 40.00 32.06 -4.59
CA LEU A 12 39.35 30.93 -3.92
C LEU A 12 37.83 31.00 -4.18
N LEU A 13 37.36 30.27 -5.18
CA LEU A 13 35.95 29.99 -5.39
C LEU A 13 35.45 29.06 -4.27
N PHE A 14 34.85 29.65 -3.23
CA PHE A 14 34.01 28.90 -2.31
C PHE A 14 32.72 28.51 -3.05
N ALA A 15 32.65 27.28 -3.53
CA ALA A 15 31.38 26.70 -3.96
C ALA A 15 30.44 26.66 -2.73
N PRO A 16 29.19 27.14 -2.83
CA PRO A 16 28.24 26.97 -1.75
C PRO A 16 27.94 25.49 -1.61
N ILE A 17 28.40 24.89 -0.52
CA ILE A 17 27.97 23.57 -0.10
C ILE A 17 26.47 23.70 0.17
N SER A 18 25.64 23.23 -0.76
CA SER A 18 24.21 23.13 -0.51
C SER A 18 24.03 22.24 0.72
N PRO A 19 23.33 22.70 1.77
CA PRO A 19 22.98 21.81 2.85
C PRO A 19 22.12 20.70 2.25
N VAL A 20 22.64 19.48 2.22
CA VAL A 20 21.83 18.29 2.04
C VAL A 20 20.85 18.31 3.21
N SER A 21 19.60 18.67 2.93
CA SER A 21 18.52 18.61 3.91
C SER A 21 18.29 17.15 4.30
N LEU A 22 19.05 16.69 5.29
CA LEU A 22 18.87 15.41 5.95
C LEU A 22 17.78 15.56 7.03
N PHE A 23 16.60 16.05 6.65
CA PHE A 23 15.45 16.14 7.55
C PHE A 23 14.49 14.99 7.25
N GLY A 24 14.88 13.78 7.64
CA GLY A 24 13.88 12.80 8.04
C GLY A 24 13.24 13.32 9.33
N LEU A 25 11.93 13.59 9.31
CA LEU A 25 11.20 14.03 10.50
C LEU A 25 11.51 13.06 11.67
N PRO A 26 12.00 13.55 12.83
CA PRO A 26 12.10 12.71 14.02
C PRO A 26 10.68 12.33 14.45
N GLY A 27 10.33 11.05 14.36
CA GLY A 27 9.04 10.57 14.87
C GLY A 27 8.47 9.29 14.25
N GLU A 28 8.89 8.88 13.04
CA GLU A 28 8.41 7.62 12.45
C GLU A 28 9.43 6.49 12.58
N VAL A 29 9.02 5.35 13.14
CA VAL A 29 9.83 4.13 13.21
C VAL A 29 9.24 3.10 12.26
N GLU A 30 10.04 2.56 11.34
CA GLU A 30 9.63 1.44 10.49
C GLU A 30 9.49 0.17 11.33
N LEU A 31 8.30 -0.42 11.33
CA LEU A 31 7.99 -1.67 12.02
C LEU A 31 8.19 -2.87 11.09
N SER A 32 7.80 -2.72 9.83
CA SER A 32 7.98 -3.76 8.80
C SER A 32 7.97 -3.15 7.41
N SER A 33 8.52 -3.88 6.45
CA SER A 33 8.41 -3.53 5.04
C SER A 33 8.46 -4.76 4.14
N ARG A 34 7.54 -4.81 3.17
CA ARG A 34 7.42 -5.90 2.20
C ARG A 34 7.26 -5.34 0.79
N THR A 35 7.74 -6.07 -0.20
CA THR A 35 7.72 -5.63 -1.61
C THR A 35 7.40 -6.81 -2.50
N ILE A 36 6.61 -6.56 -3.53
CA ILE A 36 6.30 -7.51 -4.60
C ILE A 36 6.41 -6.81 -5.95
N SER A 37 6.79 -7.57 -6.99
CA SER A 37 6.75 -7.08 -8.37
C SER A 37 5.36 -7.27 -8.98
N LEU A 38 4.74 -6.19 -9.48
CA LEU A 38 3.48 -6.25 -10.23
C LEU A 38 3.67 -6.79 -11.66
N GLU A 39 4.92 -7.02 -12.09
CA GLU A 39 5.26 -7.65 -13.37
C GLU A 39 5.30 -9.19 -13.32
N LYS A 40 5.09 -9.78 -12.13
CA LYS A 40 5.28 -11.24 -11.89
C LYS A 40 4.08 -11.90 -11.21
N ARG A 41 2.88 -11.38 -11.44
CA ARG A 41 1.63 -11.91 -10.86
C ARG A 41 1.11 -13.13 -11.64
N TYR A 42 1.39 -13.21 -12.94
CA TYR A 42 1.04 -14.35 -13.79
C TYR A 42 2.05 -14.52 -14.95
N ALA A 43 2.20 -15.74 -15.49
CA ALA A 43 3.18 -16.03 -16.52
C ALA A 43 2.82 -15.42 -17.90
N VAL A 44 1.53 -15.45 -18.25
CA VAL A 44 1.01 -14.84 -19.48
C VAL A 44 0.87 -13.34 -19.29
N LYS A 45 1.54 -12.55 -20.13
CA LYS A 45 1.61 -11.08 -19.99
C LYS A 45 0.22 -10.41 -19.92
N SER A 46 -0.70 -10.77 -20.81
CA SER A 46 -2.04 -10.17 -20.83
C SER A 46 -2.82 -10.41 -19.54
N VAL A 47 -2.66 -11.59 -18.93
CA VAL A 47 -3.25 -11.92 -17.63
C VAL A 47 -2.53 -11.17 -16.52
N ASN A 48 -1.19 -11.10 -16.54
CA ASN A 48 -0.43 -10.30 -15.58
C ASN A 48 -0.86 -8.83 -15.57
N ASP A 49 -1.06 -8.25 -16.76
CA ASP A 49 -1.52 -6.87 -16.91
C ASP A 49 -2.89 -6.65 -16.25
N VAL A 50 -3.80 -7.63 -16.30
CA VAL A 50 -5.10 -7.60 -15.58
C VAL A 50 -4.89 -7.59 -14.07
N PHE A 51 -4.06 -8.47 -13.53
CA PHE A 51 -3.73 -8.50 -12.09
C PHE A 51 -3.15 -7.15 -11.64
N LYS A 52 -2.16 -6.63 -12.37
CA LYS A 52 -1.54 -5.33 -12.10
C LYS A 52 -2.58 -4.21 -12.09
N ASP A 53 -3.40 -4.14 -13.14
CA ASP A 53 -4.41 -3.08 -13.29
C ASP A 53 -5.46 -3.11 -12.18
N ASN A 54 -5.94 -4.29 -11.78
CA ASN A 54 -6.91 -4.45 -10.70
C ASN A 54 -6.32 -4.06 -9.33
N MET A 55 -5.07 -4.44 -9.06
CA MET A 55 -4.36 -4.04 -7.84
C MET A 55 -4.21 -2.50 -7.78
N LEU A 56 -3.80 -1.88 -8.89
CA LEU A 56 -3.62 -0.43 -8.97
C LEU A 56 -4.95 0.32 -8.91
N LEU A 57 -6.01 -0.21 -9.53
CA LEU A 57 -7.35 0.36 -9.44
C LEU A 57 -7.85 0.33 -8.00
N ASN A 58 -7.66 -0.79 -7.29
CA ASN A 58 -8.08 -0.87 -5.90
C ASN A 58 -7.33 0.11 -4.98
N LEU A 59 -6.03 0.30 -5.21
CA LEU A 59 -5.27 1.37 -4.54
C LEU A 59 -5.76 2.77 -4.96
N ALA A 60 -6.21 2.99 -6.19
CA ALA A 60 -6.80 4.25 -6.62
C ALA A 60 -8.12 4.57 -5.89
N TYR A 61 -8.95 3.56 -5.61
CA TYR A 61 -10.12 3.69 -4.73
C TYR A 61 -9.73 4.05 -3.28
N MET A 62 -8.71 3.39 -2.71
CA MET A 62 -8.17 3.73 -1.38
C MET A 62 -7.63 5.16 -1.31
N ARG A 63 -6.97 5.62 -2.39
CA ARG A 63 -6.46 6.98 -2.55
C ARG A 63 -7.55 8.02 -2.84
N ASN A 64 -8.81 7.60 -2.96
CA ASN A 64 -9.94 8.46 -3.28
C ASN A 64 -9.81 9.17 -4.64
N GLU A 65 -9.00 8.62 -5.55
CA GLU A 65 -8.83 9.13 -6.91
C GLU A 65 -9.92 8.62 -7.85
N VAL A 66 -10.48 7.45 -7.54
CA VAL A 66 -11.61 6.85 -8.24
C VAL A 66 -12.72 6.64 -7.22
N LYS A 67 -13.93 7.13 -7.52
CA LYS A 67 -15.14 6.90 -6.72
C LYS A 67 -16.23 6.17 -7.51
N LYS A 68 -16.14 6.24 -8.83
CA LYS A 68 -17.03 5.59 -9.79
C LYS A 68 -16.26 5.36 -11.09
N THR A 69 -16.79 4.47 -11.91
CA THR A 69 -16.14 3.99 -13.15
C THR A 69 -15.79 5.10 -14.14
N SER A 70 -16.57 6.18 -14.19
CA SER A 70 -16.29 7.34 -15.04
C SER A 70 -15.03 8.12 -14.63
N ASP A 71 -14.53 7.92 -13.41
CA ASP A 71 -13.34 8.63 -12.90
C ASP A 71 -12.04 7.89 -13.25
N ILE A 72 -12.15 6.69 -13.85
CA ILE A 72 -11.00 5.83 -14.16
C ILE A 72 -10.19 6.44 -15.30
N ASP A 73 -9.00 6.93 -14.96
CA ASP A 73 -7.95 7.31 -15.90
C ASP A 73 -6.76 6.36 -15.74
N TRP A 74 -6.65 5.38 -16.65
CA TRP A 74 -5.58 4.38 -16.63
C TRP A 74 -4.18 4.99 -16.81
N ASN A 75 -4.06 6.14 -17.47
CA ASN A 75 -2.76 6.82 -17.62
C ASN A 75 -2.32 7.46 -16.30
N LYS A 76 -3.26 7.85 -15.44
CA LYS A 76 -2.98 8.34 -14.10
C LYS A 76 -2.75 7.19 -13.11
N ILE A 77 -3.63 6.18 -13.12
CA ILE A 77 -3.59 5.05 -12.19
C ILE A 77 -2.27 4.27 -12.26
N ARG A 78 -1.70 4.13 -13.46
CA ARG A 78 -0.44 3.39 -13.69
C ARG A 78 0.83 4.17 -13.40
N LYS A 79 0.75 5.46 -13.08
CA LYS A 79 1.95 6.25 -12.73
C LYS A 79 2.47 5.87 -11.34
N PRO A 80 3.78 6.00 -11.10
CA PRO A 80 4.35 5.87 -9.77
C PRO A 80 3.66 6.77 -8.75
N PHE A 81 3.58 6.32 -7.50
CA PHE A 81 2.92 7.07 -6.44
C PHE A 81 3.39 6.70 -5.03
N HIS A 82 3.04 7.58 -4.10
CA HIS A 82 3.14 7.37 -2.67
C HIS A 82 1.78 7.60 -2.03
N TYR A 83 1.36 6.71 -1.13
CA TYR A 83 0.10 6.84 -0.41
C TYR A 83 0.24 6.38 1.03
N GLY A 84 -0.39 7.11 1.96
CA GLY A 84 -0.43 6.78 3.37
C GLY A 84 -1.85 6.45 3.82
N LEU A 85 -2.02 5.31 4.47
CA LEU A 85 -3.22 4.96 5.24
C LEU A 85 -2.85 4.98 6.72
N GLU A 86 -3.58 5.77 7.51
CA GLU A 86 -3.36 5.90 8.94
C GLU A 86 -4.42 5.15 9.73
N LEU A 87 -3.99 4.49 10.81
CA LEU A 87 -4.84 3.92 11.85
C LEU A 87 -4.41 4.48 13.22
N ASN A 88 -5.31 5.19 13.89
CA ASN A 88 -5.13 5.55 15.29
C ASN A 88 -5.23 4.30 16.19
N PRO A 89 -4.81 4.37 17.47
CA PRO A 89 -5.05 3.28 18.41
C PRO A 89 -6.50 2.80 18.39
N ASP A 90 -6.68 1.48 18.42
CA ASP A 90 -7.96 0.75 18.40
C ASP A 90 -8.81 0.90 17.12
N GLU A 91 -8.31 1.62 16.11
CA GLU A 91 -8.95 1.65 14.79
C GLU A 91 -8.62 0.40 13.98
N THR A 92 -9.61 -0.04 13.21
CA THR A 92 -9.50 -1.18 12.30
C THR A 92 -9.59 -0.73 10.84
N PHE A 93 -8.68 -1.27 10.02
CA PHE A 93 -8.87 -1.38 8.58
C PHE A 93 -9.58 -2.70 8.27
N ALA A 94 -10.63 -2.65 7.46
CA ALA A 94 -11.23 -3.83 6.84
C ALA A 94 -11.12 -3.72 5.32
N TYR A 95 -10.78 -4.79 4.62
CA TYR A 95 -10.55 -4.72 3.18
C TYR A 95 -11.82 -4.38 2.39
N SER A 96 -12.96 -4.95 2.78
CA SER A 96 -14.30 -4.61 2.28
C SER A 96 -15.22 -4.13 3.41
N GLN A 97 -16.34 -3.49 3.05
CA GLN A 97 -17.28 -2.88 3.99
C GLN A 97 -18.23 -3.86 4.68
N ASP A 98 -18.42 -5.05 4.11
CA ASP A 98 -19.20 -6.10 4.78
C ASP A 98 -18.28 -6.74 5.82
N VAL A 99 -18.51 -6.41 7.09
CA VAL A 99 -17.60 -6.73 8.20
C VAL A 99 -18.25 -7.62 9.25
N LEU A 100 -17.42 -8.43 9.92
CA LEU A 100 -17.84 -9.24 11.05
C LEU A 100 -18.38 -8.34 12.19
N PRO A 101 -19.38 -8.79 12.97
CA PRO A 101 -20.03 -7.99 14.01
C PRO A 101 -19.07 -7.30 15.00
N GLU A 102 -18.00 -7.99 15.40
CA GLU A 102 -17.00 -7.52 16.36
C GLU A 102 -16.17 -6.31 15.88
N TYR A 103 -16.14 -6.04 14.57
CA TYR A 103 -15.40 -4.91 14.00
C TYR A 103 -16.29 -3.73 13.61
N LYS A 104 -17.62 -3.87 13.58
CA LYS A 104 -18.56 -2.85 13.05
C LYS A 104 -18.37 -1.44 13.64
N SER A 105 -18.01 -1.32 14.92
CA SER A 105 -17.81 -0.04 15.59
C SER A 105 -16.36 0.49 15.55
N LYS A 106 -15.43 -0.26 14.94
CA LYS A 106 -13.99 0.05 14.92
C LYS A 106 -13.46 0.39 13.54
N ILE A 107 -14.25 0.20 12.48
CA ILE A 107 -13.80 0.43 11.10
C ILE A 107 -13.57 1.93 10.88
N ASN A 108 -12.32 2.30 10.60
CA ASN A 108 -11.97 3.64 10.13
C ASN A 108 -11.83 3.69 8.60
N LYS A 109 -11.27 2.63 8.00
CA LYS A 109 -10.95 2.58 6.57
C LYS A 109 -11.33 1.25 5.94
N THR A 110 -11.79 1.34 4.70
CA THR A 110 -11.87 0.20 3.78
C THR A 110 -11.25 0.53 2.44
N THR A 111 -11.19 -0.43 1.52
CA THR A 111 -10.76 -0.14 0.16
C THR A 111 -11.79 0.66 -0.65
N ASN A 112 -13.04 0.77 -0.17
CA ASN A 112 -14.16 1.40 -0.85
C ASN A 112 -14.48 0.80 -2.25
N ALA A 113 -14.16 -0.48 -2.45
CA ALA A 113 -14.41 -1.19 -3.69
C ALA A 113 -15.06 -2.55 -3.42
N HIS A 114 -15.75 -3.06 -4.43
CA HIS A 114 -16.53 -4.29 -4.50
C HIS A 114 -16.01 -5.26 -5.56
N PHE A 115 -14.86 -4.94 -6.17
CA PHE A 115 -14.06 -5.83 -7.02
C PHE A 115 -14.79 -6.42 -8.23
N ASN A 116 -15.78 -5.69 -8.76
CA ASN A 116 -16.64 -6.16 -9.85
C ASN A 116 -16.50 -5.31 -11.11
N SER A 117 -17.08 -5.79 -12.21
CA SER A 117 -16.97 -5.14 -13.52
C SER A 117 -17.70 -3.80 -13.58
N GLN A 118 -18.76 -3.62 -12.78
CA GLN A 118 -19.50 -2.36 -12.72
C GLN A 118 -18.63 -1.23 -12.16
N GLU A 119 -17.62 -1.55 -11.36
CA GLU A 119 -16.60 -0.63 -10.83
C GLU A 119 -15.33 -0.55 -11.69
N GLY A 120 -15.34 -1.18 -12.87
CA GLY A 120 -14.22 -1.11 -13.82
C GLY A 120 -13.06 -2.07 -13.53
N PHE A 121 -13.22 -3.00 -12.58
CA PHE A 121 -12.27 -4.11 -12.46
C PHE A 121 -12.29 -4.96 -13.73
N LYS A 122 -11.11 -5.37 -14.16
CA LYS A 122 -10.88 -6.14 -15.37
C LYS A 122 -11.00 -7.63 -15.11
N SER A 123 -11.32 -8.37 -16.17
CA SER A 123 -11.29 -9.82 -16.20
C SER A 123 -10.14 -10.33 -17.04
N ASP A 124 -9.58 -11.46 -16.63
CA ASP A 124 -8.63 -12.26 -17.42
C ASP A 124 -9.32 -13.20 -18.43
N GLY A 125 -10.66 -13.25 -18.43
CA GLY A 125 -11.49 -14.19 -19.21
C GLY A 125 -12.17 -15.26 -18.37
N TYR A 126 -11.79 -15.42 -17.09
CA TYR A 126 -12.37 -16.37 -16.14
C TYR A 126 -13.00 -15.67 -14.93
N LEU A 127 -12.27 -14.76 -14.30
CA LEU A 127 -12.70 -14.06 -13.08
C LEU A 127 -12.56 -12.54 -13.27
N VAL A 128 -13.38 -11.76 -12.58
CA VAL A 128 -13.23 -10.30 -12.49
C VAL A 128 -12.54 -9.96 -11.17
N GLY A 129 -11.60 -9.02 -11.18
CA GLY A 129 -10.94 -8.57 -9.96
C GLY A 129 -9.72 -9.40 -9.55
N ASP A 130 -9.17 -10.19 -10.47
CA ASP A 130 -7.88 -10.87 -10.25
C ASP A 130 -6.81 -9.90 -9.74
N GLY A 131 -6.02 -10.34 -8.77
CA GLY A 131 -5.01 -9.51 -8.09
C GLY A 131 -5.50 -8.85 -6.81
N VAL A 132 -6.82 -8.75 -6.55
CA VAL A 132 -7.34 -8.21 -5.28
C VAL A 132 -6.86 -9.03 -4.07
N CYS A 133 -6.91 -10.36 -4.15
CA CYS A 133 -6.33 -11.25 -3.14
C CYS A 133 -4.82 -11.04 -2.97
N HIS A 134 -4.09 -10.76 -4.05
CA HIS A 134 -2.64 -10.52 -4.01
C HIS A 134 -2.31 -9.22 -3.26
N LEU A 135 -3.09 -8.16 -3.49
CA LEU A 135 -2.95 -6.90 -2.78
C LEU A 135 -3.29 -7.05 -1.28
N ALA A 136 -4.38 -7.75 -0.95
CA ALA A 136 -4.72 -8.05 0.44
C ALA A 136 -3.62 -8.86 1.13
N SER A 137 -3.02 -9.83 0.44
CA SER A 137 -1.98 -10.69 1.00
C SER A 137 -0.68 -9.93 1.32
N ILE A 138 -0.25 -8.98 0.47
CA ILE A 138 0.94 -8.17 0.79
C ILE A 138 0.69 -7.18 1.93
N ILE A 139 -0.54 -6.65 2.03
CA ILE A 139 -0.95 -5.79 3.16
C ILE A 139 -0.98 -6.60 4.46
N TYR A 140 -1.57 -7.79 4.44
CA TYR A 140 -1.62 -8.71 5.58
C TYR A 140 -0.22 -9.11 6.03
N TRP A 141 0.66 -9.45 5.09
CA TRP A 141 2.04 -9.80 5.39
C TRP A 141 2.78 -8.68 6.11
N ALA A 142 2.73 -7.47 5.56
CA ALA A 142 3.36 -6.31 6.18
C ALA A 142 2.76 -6.00 7.58
N ALA A 143 1.43 -6.04 7.72
CA ALA A 143 0.74 -5.79 8.99
C ALA A 143 1.10 -6.81 10.08
N LYS A 144 1.11 -8.11 9.72
CA LYS A 144 1.42 -9.19 10.63
C LYS A 144 2.87 -9.13 11.12
N ASP A 145 3.80 -8.84 10.22
CA ASP A 145 5.21 -8.69 10.60
C ASP A 145 5.48 -7.42 11.42
N ALA A 146 4.62 -6.40 11.31
CA ALA A 146 4.66 -5.21 12.17
C ALA A 146 4.09 -5.45 13.58
N GLY A 147 3.58 -6.66 13.87
CA GLY A 147 3.00 -7.01 15.17
C GLY A 147 1.61 -6.47 15.42
N LEU A 148 0.88 -6.06 14.38
CA LEU A 148 -0.51 -5.63 14.50
C LEU A 148 -1.43 -6.84 14.72
N ASP A 149 -2.59 -6.60 15.35
CA ASP A 149 -3.63 -7.60 15.43
C ASP A 149 -4.31 -7.74 14.07
N THR A 150 -4.29 -8.95 13.51
CA THR A 150 -4.72 -9.20 12.13
C THR A 150 -5.54 -10.47 12.04
N LEU A 151 -6.62 -10.40 11.26
CA LEU A 151 -7.50 -11.53 11.00
C LEU A 151 -7.83 -11.61 9.50
N ALA A 152 -7.56 -12.77 8.91
CA ALA A 152 -8.03 -13.14 7.58
C ALA A 152 -8.79 -14.47 7.73
N PRO A 153 -10.14 -14.46 7.86
CA PRO A 153 -10.88 -15.66 8.22
C PRO A 153 -10.79 -16.78 7.18
N THR A 154 -10.53 -16.42 5.92
CA THR A 154 -10.34 -17.36 4.81
C THR A 154 -8.97 -17.14 4.17
N ASN A 155 -8.16 -18.21 4.14
CA ASN A 155 -6.85 -18.20 3.50
C ASN A 155 -6.97 -18.38 1.99
N HIS A 156 -6.04 -17.80 1.23
CA HIS A 156 -5.86 -18.07 -0.20
C HIS A 156 -4.86 -19.22 -0.39
N ASP A 157 -5.34 -20.46 -0.25
CA ASP A 157 -4.51 -21.66 -0.36
C ASP A 157 -4.78 -22.50 -1.62
N PHE A 158 -5.76 -22.08 -2.43
CA PHE A 158 -6.15 -22.72 -3.69
C PHE A 158 -5.17 -22.47 -4.84
N ALA A 159 -4.39 -21.40 -4.77
CA ALA A 159 -3.33 -21.08 -5.73
C ALA A 159 -2.18 -20.33 -5.05
N ALA A 160 -0.96 -20.51 -5.55
CA ALA A 160 0.19 -19.78 -5.05
C ALA A 160 0.14 -18.32 -5.50
N ILE A 161 0.42 -17.40 -4.57
CA ILE A 161 0.60 -15.98 -4.89
C ILE A 161 2.11 -15.73 -5.08
N PRO A 162 2.58 -15.31 -6.27
CA PRO A 162 4.00 -15.12 -6.49
C PRO A 162 4.63 -14.15 -5.49
N GLU A 163 5.81 -14.50 -4.98
CA GLU A 163 6.59 -13.71 -4.02
C GLU A 163 5.96 -13.55 -2.62
N ILE A 164 4.81 -14.17 -2.33
CA ILE A 164 4.17 -14.14 -1.02
C ILE A 164 4.12 -15.55 -0.42
N PRO A 165 4.67 -15.78 0.79
CA PRO A 165 4.57 -17.07 1.46
C PRO A 165 3.12 -17.47 1.71
N LYS A 166 2.82 -18.77 1.62
CA LYS A 166 1.44 -19.30 1.64
C LYS A 166 0.68 -18.94 2.92
N GLU A 167 1.37 -18.83 4.05
CA GLU A 167 0.81 -18.45 5.35
C GLU A 167 0.31 -17.00 5.43
N TYR A 168 0.66 -16.17 4.45
CA TYR A 168 0.15 -14.80 4.31
C TYR A 168 -0.89 -14.65 3.20
N GLY A 169 -1.36 -15.77 2.62
CA GLY A 169 -2.46 -15.76 1.65
C GLY A 169 -3.74 -15.23 2.29
N VAL A 170 -4.44 -14.35 1.57
CA VAL A 170 -5.74 -13.81 1.99
C VAL A 170 -6.74 -13.98 0.85
N SER A 171 -7.86 -14.65 1.15
CA SER A 171 -8.97 -14.74 0.20
C SER A 171 -9.89 -13.54 0.39
N ILE A 172 -9.99 -12.71 -0.66
CA ILE A 172 -10.97 -11.62 -0.75
C ILE A 172 -12.04 -11.97 -1.76
N TYR A 173 -13.30 -11.74 -1.38
CA TYR A 173 -14.43 -11.89 -2.28
C TYR A 173 -15.55 -10.94 -1.89
N TYR A 174 -16.29 -10.47 -2.88
CA TYR A 174 -17.46 -9.65 -2.66
C TYR A 174 -18.59 -10.04 -3.62
N MET A 175 -19.73 -10.44 -3.06
CA MET A 175 -20.95 -10.72 -3.80
C MET A 175 -22.10 -9.89 -3.19
N PRO A 176 -22.77 -9.03 -3.97
CA PRO A 176 -23.90 -8.23 -3.48
C PRO A 176 -24.97 -9.08 -2.78
N GLY A 177 -25.38 -8.67 -1.58
CA GLY A 177 -26.39 -9.35 -0.77
C GLY A 177 -25.89 -10.55 0.04
N GLN A 178 -24.58 -10.82 0.06
CA GLN A 178 -23.98 -11.99 0.74
C GLN A 178 -23.06 -11.56 1.89
N GLU A 179 -23.53 -10.65 2.74
CA GLU A 179 -22.76 -10.00 3.81
C GLU A 179 -21.94 -10.99 4.66
N GLY A 180 -22.54 -12.13 5.03
CA GLY A 180 -21.86 -13.14 5.83
C GLY A 180 -20.69 -13.83 5.11
N SER A 181 -20.80 -14.06 3.80
CA SER A 181 -19.68 -14.60 3.01
C SER A 181 -18.61 -13.54 2.80
N ASN A 182 -19.02 -12.33 2.43
CA ASN A 182 -18.15 -11.19 2.20
C ASN A 182 -17.31 -10.89 3.45
N ALA A 183 -17.93 -10.90 4.63
CA ALA A 183 -17.24 -10.67 5.91
C ALA A 183 -16.20 -11.75 6.26
N ARG A 184 -16.39 -13.00 5.81
CA ARG A 184 -15.42 -14.09 6.01
C ARG A 184 -14.32 -14.13 4.96
N GLN A 185 -14.54 -13.54 3.79
CA GLN A 185 -13.56 -13.36 2.73
C GLN A 185 -13.08 -11.90 2.70
N ASN A 186 -12.57 -11.47 3.84
CA ASN A 186 -12.13 -10.11 4.14
C ASN A 186 -10.79 -10.17 4.89
N LEU A 187 -10.14 -9.02 5.03
CA LEU A 187 -8.95 -8.84 5.86
C LEU A 187 -9.22 -7.73 6.87
N TYR A 188 -8.97 -8.01 8.14
CA TYR A 188 -9.07 -7.08 9.24
C TYR A 188 -7.68 -6.83 9.82
N ILE A 189 -7.35 -5.56 10.02
CA ILE A 189 -6.11 -5.13 10.67
C ILE A 189 -6.49 -4.09 11.73
N ASN A 190 -6.34 -4.47 12.98
CA ASN A 190 -6.59 -3.60 14.12
C ASN A 190 -5.26 -3.04 14.64
N ASN A 191 -5.19 -1.71 14.82
CA ASN A 191 -4.09 -1.10 15.52
C ASN A 191 -4.23 -1.33 17.03
N ASN A 192 -3.68 -2.43 17.52
CA ASN A 192 -3.61 -2.79 18.93
C ASN A 192 -2.48 -2.08 19.68
N THR A 193 -1.79 -1.11 19.07
CA THR A 193 -0.71 -0.36 19.69
C THR A 193 -1.23 0.93 20.34
N GLY A 194 -0.47 1.49 21.28
CA GLY A 194 -0.79 2.80 21.87
C GLY A 194 -0.40 4.00 21.00
N GLU A 195 0.07 3.77 19.77
CA GLU A 195 0.56 4.80 18.86
C GLU A 195 -0.21 4.76 17.54
N LYS A 196 -0.20 5.86 16.77
CA LYS A 196 -0.71 5.83 15.40
C LYS A 196 0.22 4.98 14.53
N VAL A 197 -0.37 4.17 13.67
CA VAL A 197 0.31 3.35 12.68
C VAL A 197 -0.01 3.87 11.28
N ILE A 198 0.99 3.90 10.42
CA ILE A 198 0.90 4.39 9.03
C ILE A 198 1.36 3.28 8.09
N PHE A 199 0.47 2.85 7.20
CA PHE A 199 0.79 2.04 6.04
C PHE A 199 1.19 2.95 4.89
N LYS A 200 2.44 2.86 4.43
CA LYS A 200 2.94 3.56 3.24
C LYS A 200 2.98 2.60 2.07
N PHE A 201 2.28 2.97 1.01
CA PHE A 201 2.24 2.27 -0.26
C PHE A 201 3.06 3.07 -1.26
N ASP A 202 4.16 2.48 -1.70
CA ASP A 202 5.08 3.07 -2.67
C ASP A 202 5.07 2.20 -3.93
N PHE A 203 4.55 2.74 -5.02
CA PHE A 203 4.59 2.08 -6.32
C PHE A 203 5.54 2.84 -7.24
N ASP A 204 6.57 2.15 -7.75
CA ASP A 204 7.62 2.75 -8.57
C ASP A 204 7.38 2.63 -10.09
N GLY A 205 6.26 1.99 -10.49
CA GLY A 205 5.95 1.65 -11.88
C GLY A 205 5.99 0.14 -12.15
N GLU A 206 6.74 -0.60 -11.33
CA GLU A 206 6.93 -2.06 -11.45
C GLU A 206 6.66 -2.77 -10.11
N ASN A 207 7.22 -2.26 -9.02
CA ASN A 207 7.15 -2.85 -7.70
C ASN A 207 6.20 -2.07 -6.79
N LEU A 208 5.44 -2.80 -5.99
CA LEU A 208 4.65 -2.25 -4.90
C LEU A 208 5.32 -2.60 -3.57
N LYS A 209 5.72 -1.59 -2.83
CA LYS A 209 6.24 -1.69 -1.47
C LYS A 209 5.16 -1.25 -0.47
N VAL A 210 4.92 -2.07 0.54
CA VAL A 210 4.06 -1.75 1.69
C VAL A 210 4.94 -1.69 2.93
N THR A 211 5.01 -0.51 3.54
CA THR A 211 5.80 -0.25 4.75
C THR A 211 4.87 0.13 5.88
N VAL A 212 5.00 -0.50 7.04
CA VAL A 212 4.25 -0.14 8.25
C VAL A 212 5.17 0.64 9.18
N LYS A 213 4.71 1.81 9.63
CA LYS A 213 5.47 2.68 10.55
C LYS A 213 4.64 3.04 11.77
N SER A 214 5.27 3.19 12.93
CA SER A 214 4.65 3.84 14.10
C SER A 214 5.07 5.29 14.16
N SER A 215 4.17 6.19 14.56
CA SER A 215 4.54 7.54 14.97
C SER A 215 4.85 7.55 16.46
N ARG A 216 6.11 7.32 16.83
CA ARG A 216 6.54 7.54 18.22
C ARG A 216 6.47 9.02 18.51
N LYS A 217 5.77 9.41 19.58
CA LYS A 217 6.06 10.70 20.21
C LYS A 217 7.47 10.59 20.78
N THR A 218 8.44 11.26 20.17
CA THR A 218 9.72 11.49 20.85
C THR A 218 9.41 12.24 22.14
N ALA A 219 9.43 11.53 23.26
CA ALA A 219 9.35 12.14 24.57
C ALA A 219 10.61 13.00 24.73
N PHE A 220 10.48 14.31 24.49
CA PHE A 220 11.45 15.26 25.00
C PHE A 220 11.39 15.15 26.53
N LYS A 221 12.39 14.48 27.12
CA LYS A 221 12.70 14.69 28.53
C LYS A 221 13.24 16.12 28.64
N ALA A 222 12.44 17.00 29.20
CA ALA A 222 12.90 18.28 29.74
C ALA A 222 13.70 18.03 31.02
#